data_AF-A0A970JCY5-F1
#
_entry.id   AF-A0A970JCY5-F1
#
_cell.length_a   1.000
_cell.length_b   1.000
_cell.length_c   1.000
_cell.angle_alpha   90.00
_cell.angle_beta   90.00
_cell.angle_gamma   90.00
#
_symmetry.space_group_name_H-M   'P 1'
#
loop_
_entity.id
_entity.type
_entity.pdbx_description
1 polymer ?
#
loop_
_entity_poly.entity_id
_entity_poly.type
_entity_poly.pdbx_seq_one_letter_code
_entity_poly.pdbx_strand_id
1 'polypeptide(L)'
;MKKNRVISIILGLSLLGSHGGAVLANNDIYVDLEPHKIMDEEQRSYYISLTGKVTGIQTAQNGLKHLIMAGEGDSEFHFVITNDTYIAEDAKLEIGAELTGFYEADAMMIMIYPPQYAVKAITGKNEGFVKADLFDDELVSRDKTLKLNVDENTQIIDADGGKFEGRIKGRKLLVYYSQSTKSIPAIATPSKIVVLEKKEYHIFNPGGITIFPIVVENKVLENAAAIDIDGVIYVPIRAVSEALSKKVTWNEADKSVMIDDNVKLTIGSCEYLAGNETITLNNVPIIKGDRTYVPLNFFSDVLKLNNAYAFEGQVEINNFEKMN
;
A
#
# COMPACT_ATOMS: atom_id res chain seq x y z
N MET A 1 -29.02 -32.28 -15.48
CA MET A 1 -29.92 -31.80 -14.41
C MET A 1 -30.18 -32.91 -13.39
N LYS A 2 -29.51 -32.90 -12.25
CA LYS A 2 -29.90 -33.71 -11.09
C LYS A 2 -29.77 -32.84 -9.84
N LYS A 3 -30.90 -32.75 -9.14
CA LYS A 3 -31.17 -31.92 -7.96
C LYS A 3 -30.50 -32.51 -6.73
N ASN A 4 -29.86 -31.67 -5.94
CA ASN A 4 -29.41 -31.95 -4.58
C ASN A 4 -30.61 -32.14 -3.64
N ARG A 5 -30.47 -33.04 -2.68
CA ARG A 5 -31.23 -33.04 -1.42
C ARG A 5 -30.26 -33.07 -0.26
N VAL A 6 -30.35 -32.02 0.54
CA VAL A 6 -29.72 -31.84 1.85
C VAL A 6 -30.49 -32.71 2.86
N ILE A 7 -29.79 -33.45 3.71
CA ILE A 7 -30.34 -34.01 4.94
C ILE A 7 -29.40 -33.60 6.07
N SER A 8 -29.90 -32.67 6.89
CA SER A 8 -29.38 -32.39 8.22
C SER A 8 -29.93 -33.45 9.18
N ILE A 9 -29.08 -34.01 10.05
CA ILE A 9 -29.50 -34.77 11.22
C ILE A 9 -28.84 -34.14 12.44
N ILE A 10 -29.69 -33.64 13.35
CA ILE A 10 -29.36 -33.34 14.74
C ILE A 10 -30.09 -34.39 15.57
N LEU A 11 -29.38 -35.08 16.47
CA LEU A 11 -29.79 -35.72 17.74
C LEU A 11 -28.54 -36.48 18.24
N GLY A 12 -27.94 -36.31 19.41
CA GLY A 12 -28.48 -36.05 20.75
C GLY A 12 -28.57 -37.37 21.51
N LEU A 13 -27.68 -37.60 22.50
CA LEU A 13 -27.95 -38.17 23.84
C LEU A 13 -26.69 -38.73 24.52
N SER A 14 -26.46 -38.28 25.75
CA SER A 14 -25.62 -38.86 26.79
C SER A 14 -26.25 -40.11 27.42
N LEU A 15 -25.45 -41.13 27.75
CA LEU A 15 -25.83 -42.22 28.67
C LEU A 15 -24.60 -42.71 29.47
N LEU A 16 -24.72 -42.63 30.81
CA LEU A 16 -23.88 -43.30 31.79
C LEU A 16 -24.17 -44.81 31.81
N GLY A 17 -23.13 -45.62 32.04
CA GLY A 17 -23.26 -47.05 32.33
C GLY A 17 -21.90 -47.69 32.58
N SER A 18 -21.79 -48.47 33.65
CA SER A 18 -20.55 -48.82 34.35
C SER A 18 -20.18 -50.31 34.25
N HIS A 19 -18.87 -50.60 34.37
CA HIS A 19 -18.21 -51.86 34.79
C HIS A 19 -18.14 -53.08 33.84
N GLY A 20 -16.90 -53.45 33.49
CA GLY A 20 -16.40 -54.81 33.63
C GLY A 20 -15.92 -55.52 32.36
N GLY A 21 -14.62 -55.83 32.29
CA GLY A 21 -14.07 -56.90 31.44
C GLY A 21 -12.99 -56.47 30.46
N ALA A 22 -11.73 -56.84 30.77
CA ALA A 22 -10.57 -56.61 29.92
C ALA A 22 -10.50 -57.63 28.76
N VAL A 23 -10.13 -57.16 27.56
CA VAL A 23 -9.45 -57.97 26.52
C VAL A 23 -8.45 -57.06 25.80
N LEU A 24 -7.22 -57.56 25.66
CA LEU A 24 -6.05 -56.95 25.04
C LEU A 24 -6.26 -56.79 23.53
N ALA A 25 -5.93 -55.60 22.99
CA ALA A 25 -5.60 -55.42 21.59
C ALA A 25 -4.63 -54.24 21.46
N ASN A 26 -3.59 -54.42 20.66
CA ASN A 26 -2.62 -53.38 20.30
C ASN A 26 -3.33 -52.08 19.93
N ASN A 27 -3.12 -51.02 20.71
CA ASN A 27 -3.41 -49.67 20.24
C ASN A 27 -2.24 -49.23 19.38
N ASP A 28 -2.30 -49.57 18.09
CA ASP A 28 -1.80 -48.66 17.08
C ASP A 28 -2.57 -47.35 17.28
N ILE A 29 -1.89 -46.34 17.83
CA ILE A 29 -2.44 -44.99 17.95
C ILE A 29 -2.53 -44.46 16.52
N TYR A 30 -3.68 -44.66 15.89
CA TYR A 30 -4.09 -43.86 14.76
C TYR A 30 -4.35 -42.46 15.31
N VAL A 31 -3.35 -41.59 15.20
CA VAL A 31 -3.56 -40.14 15.26
C VAL A 31 -4.44 -39.83 14.07
N ASP A 32 -5.73 -39.64 14.32
CA ASP A 32 -6.66 -39.08 13.36
C ASP A 32 -6.23 -37.63 13.12
N LEU A 33 -5.27 -37.47 12.21
CA LEU A 33 -4.98 -36.18 11.61
C LEU A 33 -6.21 -35.86 10.77
N GLU A 34 -7.18 -35.17 11.37
CA GLU A 34 -8.17 -34.45 10.58
C GLU A 34 -7.36 -33.70 9.50
N PRO A 35 -7.67 -33.89 8.21
CA PRO A 35 -6.91 -33.25 7.16
C PRO A 35 -7.00 -31.75 7.43
N HIS A 36 -5.84 -31.14 7.73
CA HIS A 36 -5.69 -29.69 7.76
C HIS A 36 -6.44 -29.17 6.55
N LYS A 37 -7.53 -28.44 6.80
CA LYS A 37 -8.29 -27.78 5.76
C LYS A 37 -7.28 -26.86 5.08
N ILE A 38 -6.80 -27.27 3.91
CA ILE A 38 -5.88 -26.47 3.11
C ILE A 38 -6.64 -25.18 2.84
N MET A 39 -6.28 -24.13 3.56
CA MET A 39 -6.78 -22.79 3.31
C MET A 39 -6.30 -22.48 1.89
N ASP A 40 -7.22 -22.22 0.96
CA ASP A 40 -6.86 -21.89 -0.42
C ASP A 40 -5.77 -20.82 -0.39
N GLU A 41 -4.63 -21.09 -1.03
CA GLU A 41 -3.43 -20.24 -1.02
C GLU A 41 -3.75 -18.79 -1.47
N GLU A 42 -4.84 -18.62 -2.22
CA GLU A 42 -5.38 -17.34 -2.67
C GLU A 42 -6.06 -16.49 -1.58
N GLN A 43 -6.51 -17.09 -0.47
CA GLN A 43 -7.25 -16.40 0.62
C GLN A 43 -6.40 -16.20 1.89
N ARG A 44 -5.08 -16.23 1.79
CA ARG A 44 -4.19 -15.90 2.90
C ARG A 44 -3.98 -14.38 2.99
N SER A 45 -3.96 -13.85 4.20
CA SER A 45 -3.60 -12.44 4.44
C SER A 45 -2.19 -12.18 3.93
N TYR A 46 -1.96 -11.02 3.31
CA TYR A 46 -0.65 -10.64 2.80
C TYR A 46 0.36 -10.42 3.93
N TYR A 47 -0.11 -9.93 5.08
CA TYR A 47 0.71 -9.72 6.26
C TYR A 47 0.30 -10.65 7.40
N ILE A 48 1.28 -11.06 8.19
CA ILE A 48 1.09 -11.70 9.48
C ILE A 48 1.49 -10.69 10.55
N SER A 49 0.75 -10.66 11.66
CA SER A 49 1.10 -9.88 12.83
C SER A 49 1.62 -10.76 13.95
N LEU A 50 2.60 -10.25 14.69
CA LEU A 50 3.04 -10.79 15.96
C LEU A 50 3.02 -9.67 17.00
N THR A 51 2.66 -10.01 18.23
CA THR A 51 2.60 -9.06 19.34
C THR A 51 3.52 -9.56 20.45
N GLY A 52 4.26 -8.64 21.06
CA GLY A 52 5.13 -8.96 22.17
C GLY A 52 5.57 -7.74 22.94
N LYS A 53 6.25 -7.98 24.06
CA LYS A 53 6.84 -6.94 24.90
C LYS A 53 8.32 -6.77 24.58
N VAL A 54 8.77 -5.54 24.40
CA VAL A 54 10.19 -5.24 24.14
C VAL A 54 11.00 -5.56 25.40
N THR A 55 11.95 -6.48 25.31
CA THR A 55 12.88 -6.84 26.41
C THR A 55 14.28 -6.28 26.19
N GLY A 56 14.63 -5.97 24.94
CA GLY A 56 15.92 -5.39 24.58
C GLY A 56 15.89 -4.70 23.23
N ILE A 57 16.85 -3.79 23.02
CA ILE A 57 17.03 -3.08 21.76
C ILE A 57 18.51 -3.14 21.42
N GLN A 58 18.82 -3.70 20.26
CA GLN A 58 20.18 -3.77 19.72
C GLN A 58 20.25 -2.99 18.42
N THR A 59 21.38 -2.33 18.17
CA THR A 59 21.65 -1.73 16.86
C THR A 59 22.79 -2.52 16.23
N ALA A 60 22.52 -3.17 15.10
CA ALA A 60 23.52 -3.90 14.35
C ALA A 60 24.54 -2.94 13.72
N GLN A 61 25.71 -3.45 13.35
CA GLN A 61 26.80 -2.62 12.77
C GLN A 61 26.40 -1.89 11.49
N ASN A 62 25.40 -2.39 10.77
CA ASN A 62 24.82 -1.77 9.57
C ASN A 62 23.76 -0.70 9.89
N GLY A 63 23.53 -0.37 11.17
CA GLY A 63 22.56 0.61 11.62
C GLY A 63 21.12 0.10 11.78
N LEU A 64 20.84 -1.15 11.41
CA LEU A 64 19.50 -1.75 11.60
C LEU A 64 19.23 -1.96 13.09
N LYS A 65 18.02 -1.60 13.53
CA LYS A 65 17.58 -1.81 14.91
C LYS A 65 16.88 -3.16 15.02
N HIS A 66 17.31 -3.96 15.98
CA HIS A 66 16.68 -5.20 16.37
C HIS A 66 15.98 -5.00 17.71
N LEU A 67 14.67 -5.18 17.75
CA LEU A 67 13.90 -5.24 18.99
C LEU A 67 13.80 -6.71 19.40
N ILE A 68 14.28 -7.03 20.60
CA ILE A 68 14.08 -8.33 21.21
C ILE A 68 12.71 -8.31 21.87
N MET A 69 11.86 -9.27 21.49
CA MET A 69 10.46 -9.32 21.88
C MET A 69 10.20 -10.60 22.67
N ALA A 70 9.58 -10.46 23.83
CA ALA A 70 8.94 -11.57 24.53
C ALA A 70 7.50 -11.70 24.03
N GLY A 71 7.18 -12.84 23.42
CA GLY A 71 5.84 -13.17 22.94
C GLY A 71 4.96 -13.81 24.00
N GLU A 72 3.97 -14.57 23.55
CA GLU A 72 3.13 -15.37 24.45
C GLU A 72 3.92 -16.58 25.00
N GLY A 73 3.78 -16.86 26.30
CA GLY A 73 4.55 -17.90 26.99
C GLY A 73 6.04 -17.57 27.08
N ASP A 74 6.89 -18.58 26.88
CA ASP A 74 8.37 -18.45 26.85
C ASP A 74 8.91 -18.18 25.43
N SER A 75 8.07 -17.69 24.51
CA SER A 75 8.51 -17.40 23.14
C SER A 75 9.31 -16.10 23.07
N GLU A 76 10.43 -16.13 22.35
CA GLU A 76 11.25 -14.97 22.04
C GLU A 76 11.38 -14.86 20.52
N PHE A 77 11.28 -13.64 20.02
CA PHE A 77 11.50 -13.31 18.61
C PHE A 77 12.05 -11.91 18.46
N HIS A 78 12.67 -11.61 17.31
CA HIS A 78 13.19 -10.28 17.04
C HIS A 78 12.38 -9.58 15.95
N PHE A 79 12.07 -8.31 16.14
CA PHE A 79 11.71 -7.43 15.04
C PHE A 79 12.95 -6.74 14.50
N VAL A 80 13.16 -6.86 13.18
CA VAL A 80 14.18 -6.14 12.45
C VAL A 80 13.53 -4.90 11.83
N ILE A 81 13.93 -3.73 12.33
CA ILE A 81 13.50 -2.43 11.80
C ILE A 81 14.43 -2.06 10.66
N THR A 82 13.85 -1.93 9.48
CA THR A 82 14.50 -1.55 8.24
C THR A 82 14.05 -0.14 7.84
N ASN A 83 14.69 0.45 6.82
CA ASN A 83 14.35 1.80 6.36
C ASN A 83 12.92 1.90 5.78
N ASP A 84 12.36 0.77 5.35
CA ASP A 84 11.00 0.63 4.84
C ASP A 84 9.97 0.26 5.92
N THR A 85 10.37 0.11 7.19
CA THR A 85 9.42 -0.05 8.29
C THR A 85 8.69 1.26 8.55
N TYR A 86 7.35 1.24 8.54
CA TYR A 86 6.53 2.30 9.13
C TYR A 86 6.45 2.10 10.65
N ILE A 87 6.77 3.14 11.43
CA ILE A 87 6.65 3.12 12.89
C ILE A 87 5.52 4.07 13.26
N ALA A 88 4.43 3.53 13.80
CA ALA A 88 3.29 4.34 14.20
C ALA A 88 3.63 5.24 15.39
N GLU A 89 2.94 6.38 15.49
CA GLU A 89 3.14 7.34 16.60
C GLU A 89 2.90 6.74 17.99
N ASP A 90 2.01 5.73 18.08
CA ASP A 90 1.73 5.00 19.31
C ASP A 90 2.78 3.92 19.64
N ALA A 91 3.67 3.59 18.69
CA ALA A 91 4.71 2.58 18.83
C ALA A 91 5.96 3.16 19.51
N LYS A 92 5.95 3.23 20.83
CA LYS A 92 7.13 3.62 21.62
C LYS A 92 8.18 2.51 21.58
N LEU A 93 9.29 2.75 20.89
CA LEU A 93 10.39 1.78 20.78
C LEU A 93 11.30 1.81 22.01
N GLU A 94 10.78 1.37 23.14
CA GLU A 94 11.47 1.36 24.43
C GLU A 94 11.24 0.03 25.18
N ILE A 95 12.18 -0.31 26.07
CA ILE A 95 12.08 -1.53 26.87
C ILE A 95 10.81 -1.48 27.71
N GLY A 96 10.02 -2.55 27.64
CA GLY A 96 8.76 -2.71 28.34
C GLY A 96 7.52 -2.35 27.54
N ALA A 97 7.66 -1.71 26.37
CA ALA A 97 6.53 -1.42 25.49
C ALA A 97 5.94 -2.70 24.88
N GLU A 98 4.61 -2.77 24.77
CA GLU A 98 3.90 -3.81 24.04
C GLU A 98 3.68 -3.33 22.60
N LEU A 99 4.24 -4.06 21.63
CA LEU A 99 4.24 -3.69 20.22
C LEU A 99 3.71 -4.83 19.36
N THR A 100 3.05 -4.46 18.28
CA THR A 100 2.63 -5.39 17.22
C THR A 100 3.39 -5.09 15.94
N GLY A 101 4.12 -6.07 15.43
CA GLY A 101 4.84 -5.99 14.17
C GLY A 101 4.13 -6.75 13.07
N PHE A 102 4.06 -6.16 11.88
CA PHE A 102 3.45 -6.74 10.69
C PHE A 102 4.54 -7.07 9.67
N TYR A 103 4.62 -8.32 9.21
CA TYR A 103 5.60 -8.79 8.24
C TYR A 103 4.92 -9.61 7.14
N GLU A 104 5.55 -9.69 5.96
CA GLU A 104 4.96 -10.36 4.80
C GLU A 104 4.84 -11.87 5.06
N ALA A 105 3.67 -12.45 4.75
CA ALA A 105 3.37 -13.86 5.00
C ALA A 105 4.26 -14.83 4.20
N ASP A 106 4.80 -14.35 3.08
CA ASP A 106 5.67 -15.08 2.15
C ASP A 106 7.15 -14.72 2.35
N ALA A 107 7.48 -13.87 3.34
CA ALA A 107 8.86 -13.59 3.70
C ALA A 107 9.55 -14.91 4.07
N MET A 108 10.74 -15.12 3.50
CA MET A 108 11.52 -16.35 3.72
C MET A 108 11.76 -16.55 5.22
N MET A 109 11.08 -17.53 5.83
CA MET A 109 11.36 -17.93 7.21
C MET A 109 12.63 -18.78 7.23
N ILE A 110 13.74 -18.16 7.62
CA ILE A 110 14.96 -18.90 7.96
C ILE A 110 14.79 -19.56 9.33
N MET A 111 15.11 -20.85 9.45
CA MET A 111 15.04 -21.62 10.71
C MET A 111 16.18 -21.26 11.67
N ILE A 112 16.29 -19.97 12.02
CA ILE A 112 17.23 -19.45 13.02
C ILE A 112 16.44 -19.10 14.29
N TYR A 113 16.97 -19.50 15.44
CA TYR A 113 16.36 -19.19 16.75
C TYR A 113 17.23 -18.15 17.51
N PRO A 114 16.62 -17.10 18.09
CA PRO A 114 15.20 -16.74 17.96
C PRO A 114 14.87 -16.28 16.52
N PRO A 115 13.64 -16.51 16.03
CA PRO A 115 13.22 -16.08 14.72
C PRO A 115 13.27 -14.55 14.61
N GLN A 116 13.64 -14.06 13.43
CA GLN A 116 13.77 -12.64 13.16
C GLN A 116 12.83 -12.24 12.03
N TYR A 117 12.01 -11.22 12.27
CA TYR A 117 10.99 -10.77 11.34
C TYR A 117 11.32 -9.35 10.87
N ALA A 118 11.61 -9.20 9.58
CA ALA A 118 11.67 -7.89 8.95
C ALA A 118 10.25 -7.34 8.83
N VAL A 119 9.93 -6.36 9.67
CA VAL A 119 8.57 -5.82 9.80
C VAL A 119 8.38 -4.64 8.86
N LYS A 120 7.26 -4.61 8.15
CA LYS A 120 6.84 -3.48 7.30
C LYS A 120 6.10 -2.40 8.09
N ALA A 121 5.48 -2.78 9.21
CA ALA A 121 4.86 -1.83 10.12
C ALA A 121 5.03 -2.27 11.58
N ILE A 122 5.15 -1.30 12.48
CA ILE A 122 5.08 -1.49 13.93
C ILE A 122 4.03 -0.56 14.50
N THR A 123 3.16 -1.08 15.34
CA THR A 123 2.15 -0.30 16.08
C THR A 123 2.27 -0.53 17.58
N GLY A 124 1.86 0.47 18.35
CA GLY A 124 1.68 0.31 19.78
C GLY A 124 0.40 -0.46 20.11
N LYS A 125 0.16 -0.63 21.42
CA LYS A 125 -1.13 -1.07 21.95
C LYS A 125 -2.20 -0.01 21.67
N ASN A 126 -3.29 -0.42 21.04
CA ASN A 126 -4.42 0.44 20.70
C ASN A 126 -5.72 -0.13 21.31
N GLU A 127 -6.67 0.75 21.64
CA GLU A 127 -8.02 0.35 22.08
C GLU A 127 -8.89 -0.17 20.92
N GLY A 128 -8.56 0.20 19.69
CA GLY A 128 -9.18 -0.30 18.46
C GLY A 128 -8.47 -1.51 17.85
N PHE A 129 -8.90 -1.83 16.62
CA PHE A 129 -8.31 -2.87 15.79
C PHE A 129 -7.36 -2.27 14.78
N VAL A 130 -6.29 -3.02 14.50
CA VAL A 130 -5.33 -2.69 13.45
C VAL A 130 -5.17 -3.91 12.56
N LYS A 131 -5.32 -3.73 11.24
CA LYS A 131 -5.07 -4.78 10.26
C LYS A 131 -4.15 -4.26 9.16
N ALA A 132 -3.09 -5.00 8.88
CA ALA A 132 -2.31 -4.82 7.66
C ALA A 132 -2.73 -5.87 6.64
N ASP A 133 -3.03 -5.47 5.41
CA ASP A 133 -3.26 -6.41 4.30
C ASP A 133 -3.06 -5.75 2.94
N LEU A 134 -3.08 -6.55 1.87
CA LEU A 134 -3.33 -6.08 0.52
C LEU A 134 -4.84 -5.93 0.34
N PHE A 135 -5.28 -4.74 -0.10
CA PHE A 135 -6.68 -4.44 -0.37
C PHE A 135 -6.91 -4.32 -1.87
N ASP A 136 -7.93 -5.00 -2.38
CA ASP A 136 -8.27 -4.96 -3.81
C ASP A 136 -8.94 -3.64 -4.21
N ASP A 137 -9.42 -3.57 -5.46
CA ASP A 137 -10.07 -2.39 -6.02
C ASP A 137 -11.41 -2.04 -5.37
N GLU A 138 -12.01 -3.01 -4.67
CA GLU A 138 -13.23 -2.83 -3.88
C GLU A 138 -12.94 -2.56 -2.39
N LEU A 139 -11.66 -2.36 -2.05
CA LEU A 139 -11.15 -2.23 -0.68
C LEU A 139 -11.53 -3.42 0.20
N VAL A 140 -11.49 -4.62 -0.36
CA VAL A 140 -11.60 -5.88 0.38
C VAL A 140 -10.20 -6.44 0.60
N SER A 141 -9.89 -6.84 1.84
CA SER A 141 -8.62 -7.46 2.18
C SER A 141 -8.41 -8.77 1.39
N ARG A 142 -7.15 -9.14 1.14
CA ARG A 142 -6.78 -10.36 0.41
C ARG A 142 -7.41 -11.62 1.01
N ASP A 143 -7.42 -11.70 2.33
CA ASP A 143 -8.05 -12.81 3.08
C ASP A 143 -9.59 -12.78 3.09
N LYS A 144 -10.21 -11.79 2.43
CA LYS A 144 -11.66 -11.59 2.33
C LYS A 144 -12.37 -11.43 3.69
N THR A 145 -11.63 -11.02 4.73
CA THR A 145 -12.18 -10.83 6.08
C THR A 145 -12.67 -9.41 6.37
N LEU A 146 -12.12 -8.39 5.70
CA LEU A 146 -12.41 -6.99 5.97
C LEU A 146 -12.68 -6.22 4.67
N LYS A 147 -13.76 -5.45 4.64
CA LYS A 147 -14.09 -4.48 3.61
C LYS A 147 -14.13 -3.08 4.23
N LEU A 148 -13.44 -2.13 3.59
CA LEU A 148 -13.40 -0.76 4.08
C LEU A 148 -14.53 0.07 3.47
N ASN A 149 -15.17 0.88 4.31
CA ASN A 149 -16.07 1.94 3.90
C ASN A 149 -15.48 3.28 4.33
N VAL A 150 -14.60 3.81 3.47
CA VAL A 150 -13.82 5.03 3.72
C VAL A 150 -14.75 6.24 3.63
N ASP A 151 -14.63 7.14 4.61
CA ASP A 151 -15.41 8.37 4.69
C ASP A 151 -14.50 9.61 4.74
N GLU A 152 -15.10 10.80 4.79
CA GLU A 152 -14.39 12.08 4.83
C GLU A 152 -13.56 12.31 6.10
N ASN A 153 -13.84 11.55 7.17
CA ASN A 153 -13.13 11.65 8.45
C ASN A 153 -11.94 10.69 8.54
N THR A 154 -11.79 9.78 7.57
CA THR A 154 -10.68 8.85 7.51
C THR A 154 -9.39 9.61 7.22
N GLN A 155 -8.44 9.60 8.17
CA GLN A 155 -7.12 10.16 7.93
C GLN A 155 -6.30 9.20 7.04
N ILE A 156 -5.82 9.68 5.89
CA ILE A 156 -4.98 8.88 4.98
C ILE A 156 -3.58 9.46 4.94
N ILE A 157 -2.60 8.64 5.30
CA ILE A 157 -1.18 9.00 5.33
C ILE A 157 -0.31 7.98 4.59
N ASP A 158 0.88 8.40 4.18
CA ASP A 158 1.93 7.51 3.69
C ASP A 158 2.73 6.90 4.85
N ALA A 159 3.58 5.92 4.52
CA ALA A 159 4.48 5.27 5.47
C ALA A 159 5.62 6.16 6.00
N ASP A 160 5.71 7.41 5.55
CA ASP A 160 6.62 8.43 6.10
C ASP A 160 5.87 9.41 7.05
N GLY A 161 4.56 9.24 7.19
CA GLY A 161 3.69 10.04 8.06
C GLY A 161 3.06 11.27 7.39
N GLY A 162 3.35 11.51 6.11
CA GLY A 162 2.79 12.60 5.33
C GLY A 162 1.33 12.37 4.93
N LYS A 163 0.58 13.44 4.66
CA LYS A 163 -0.77 13.34 4.07
C LYS A 163 -0.66 12.65 2.71
N PHE A 164 -1.47 11.62 2.50
CA PHE A 164 -1.51 10.89 1.25
C PHE A 164 -2.73 11.28 0.42
N GLU A 165 -2.49 11.79 -0.79
CA GLU A 165 -3.53 12.25 -1.73
C GLU A 165 -3.73 11.31 -2.93
N GLY A 166 -3.04 10.16 -2.93
CA GLY A 166 -3.14 9.17 -4.00
C GLY A 166 -4.31 8.20 -3.84
N ARG A 167 -4.43 7.27 -4.80
CA ARG A 167 -5.37 6.14 -4.74
C ARG A 167 -4.95 5.12 -3.67
N ILE A 168 -5.89 4.64 -2.86
CA ILE A 168 -5.66 3.59 -1.83
C ILE A 168 -6.11 2.17 -2.24
N LYS A 169 -6.91 2.06 -3.30
CA LYS A 169 -7.38 0.80 -3.89
C LYS A 169 -6.21 0.03 -4.52
N GLY A 170 -6.21 -1.30 -4.39
CA GLY A 170 -5.17 -2.16 -4.94
C GLY A 170 -3.84 -2.14 -4.17
N ARG A 171 -3.80 -1.58 -2.95
CA ARG A 171 -2.56 -1.32 -2.20
C ARG A 171 -2.41 -2.12 -0.92
N LYS A 172 -1.17 -2.19 -0.44
CA LYS A 172 -0.83 -2.65 0.92
C LYS A 172 -1.14 -1.55 1.94
N LEU A 173 -2.12 -1.78 2.80
CA LEU A 173 -2.61 -0.80 3.76
C LEU A 173 -2.47 -1.33 5.19
N LEU A 174 -2.15 -0.43 6.13
CA LEU A 174 -2.35 -0.61 7.56
C LEU A 174 -3.55 0.23 8.00
N VAL A 175 -4.57 -0.42 8.50
CA VAL A 175 -5.89 0.18 8.71
C VAL A 175 -6.23 0.14 10.19
N TYR A 176 -6.59 1.30 10.74
CA TYR A 176 -7.07 1.47 12.11
C TYR A 176 -8.58 1.65 12.08
N TYR A 177 -9.31 0.88 12.89
CA TYR A 177 -10.76 0.97 13.02
C TYR A 177 -11.22 0.50 14.40
N SER A 178 -12.31 1.05 14.92
CA SER A 178 -12.79 0.69 16.27
C SER A 178 -13.97 -0.29 16.24
N GLN A 179 -14.77 -0.26 15.18
CA GLN A 179 -16.00 -1.04 15.06
C GLN A 179 -16.14 -1.62 13.66
N SER A 180 -16.79 -2.78 13.57
CA SER A 180 -17.13 -3.42 12.30
C SER A 180 -18.46 -4.17 12.40
N THR A 181 -19.05 -4.52 11.27
CA THR A 181 -20.17 -5.47 11.22
C THR A 181 -19.71 -6.88 11.58
N LYS A 182 -20.67 -7.81 11.75
CA LYS A 182 -20.42 -9.24 12.00
C LYS A 182 -20.53 -10.10 10.72
N SER A 183 -20.46 -9.49 9.54
CA SER A 183 -20.50 -10.19 8.24
C SER A 183 -19.11 -10.71 7.85
N ILE A 184 -19.05 -11.50 6.77
CA ILE A 184 -17.79 -11.89 6.11
C ILE A 184 -17.90 -11.46 4.63
N PRO A 185 -17.09 -10.49 4.16
CA PRO A 185 -16.17 -9.67 4.97
C PRO A 185 -16.93 -8.80 5.98
N ALA A 186 -16.29 -8.50 7.11
CA ALA A 186 -16.74 -7.48 8.04
C ALA A 186 -16.59 -6.11 7.36
N ILE A 187 -17.52 -5.20 7.58
CA ILE A 187 -17.47 -3.85 7.04
C ILE A 187 -17.06 -2.90 8.15
N ALA A 188 -16.02 -2.11 7.94
CA ALA A 188 -15.53 -1.13 8.91
C ALA A 188 -15.26 0.22 8.24
N THR A 189 -15.57 1.31 8.94
CA THR A 189 -15.11 2.64 8.58
C THR A 189 -13.82 2.94 9.35
N PRO A 190 -12.69 3.10 8.64
CA PRO A 190 -11.41 3.32 9.30
C PRO A 190 -11.29 4.73 9.86
N SER A 191 -10.63 4.87 11.00
CA SER A 191 -10.22 6.18 11.51
C SER A 191 -8.93 6.67 10.84
N LYS A 192 -8.05 5.73 10.48
CA LYS A 192 -6.77 6.01 9.81
C LYS A 192 -6.37 4.89 8.86
N ILE A 193 -5.85 5.26 7.70
CA ILE A 193 -5.22 4.38 6.73
C ILE A 193 -3.78 4.86 6.53
N VAL A 194 -2.85 3.92 6.63
CA VAL A 194 -1.44 4.14 6.27
C VAL A 194 -1.14 3.31 5.03
N VAL A 195 -0.66 3.95 3.97
CA VAL A 195 -0.19 3.27 2.77
C VAL A 195 1.23 2.77 3.02
N LEU A 196 1.39 1.44 3.14
CA LEU A 196 2.64 0.81 3.59
C LEU A 196 3.73 0.72 2.50
N GLU A 197 3.36 0.88 1.24
CA GLU A 197 4.32 0.96 0.15
C GLU A 197 5.10 2.26 0.26
N LYS A 198 6.34 2.16 0.75
CA LYS A 198 7.30 3.24 0.60
C LYS A 198 7.60 3.42 -0.89
N LYS A 199 7.79 4.67 -1.30
CA LYS A 199 8.17 5.02 -2.67
C LYS A 199 9.52 4.39 -3.01
N GLU A 200 9.54 3.17 -3.55
CA GLU A 200 10.74 2.60 -4.15
C GLU A 200 10.85 3.08 -5.60
N TYR A 201 11.55 4.20 -5.78
CA TYR A 201 12.02 4.59 -7.10
C TYR A 201 13.30 3.84 -7.42
N HIS A 202 13.20 2.70 -8.11
CA HIS A 202 14.37 2.13 -8.77
C HIS A 202 14.76 3.02 -9.95
N ILE A 203 15.78 3.84 -9.76
CA ILE A 203 16.29 4.71 -10.82
C ILE A 203 17.77 4.47 -11.02
N PHE A 204 18.11 4.14 -12.26
CA PHE A 204 19.45 4.23 -12.79
C PHE A 204 19.94 5.68 -12.67
N ASN A 205 20.86 5.98 -11.75
CA ASN A 205 21.28 7.35 -11.46
C ASN A 205 22.80 7.54 -11.48
N PRO A 206 23.40 7.86 -12.64
CA PRO A 206 24.67 8.56 -12.67
C PRO A 206 24.38 10.08 -12.66
N GLY A 207 24.09 10.69 -11.51
CA GLY A 207 24.04 12.16 -11.40
C GLY A 207 23.10 12.84 -10.40
N GLY A 208 22.25 12.12 -9.66
CA GLY A 208 21.40 12.69 -8.60
C GLY A 208 20.03 13.23 -9.05
N ILE A 209 19.53 12.86 -10.23
CA ILE A 209 18.17 13.22 -10.69
C ILE A 209 17.27 11.99 -10.59
N THR A 210 16.14 12.12 -9.91
CA THR A 210 15.11 11.06 -9.83
C THR A 210 14.24 11.12 -11.09
N ILE A 211 14.12 10.03 -11.86
CA ILE A 211 13.27 9.93 -13.06
C ILE A 211 12.14 8.91 -12.90
N PHE A 212 10.98 9.14 -13.51
CA PHE A 212 9.82 8.27 -13.44
C PHE A 212 9.39 7.87 -14.85
N PRO A 213 9.11 6.59 -15.13
CA PRO A 213 8.39 6.19 -16.32
C PRO A 213 7.04 6.92 -16.39
N ILE A 214 6.56 7.20 -17.60
CA ILE A 214 5.27 7.84 -17.81
C ILE A 214 4.35 6.87 -18.55
N VAL A 215 3.15 6.69 -18.04
CA VAL A 215 2.07 5.93 -18.67
C VAL A 215 0.97 6.91 -19.06
N VAL A 216 0.66 6.96 -20.36
CA VAL A 216 -0.42 7.78 -20.91
C VAL A 216 -1.46 6.88 -21.55
N GLU A 217 -2.73 7.00 -21.14
CA GLU A 217 -3.83 6.17 -21.67
C GLU A 217 -3.49 4.65 -21.64
N ASN A 218 -2.93 4.17 -20.51
CA ASN A 218 -2.42 2.80 -20.31
C ASN A 218 -1.25 2.37 -21.20
N LYS A 219 -0.60 3.31 -21.89
CA LYS A 219 0.58 3.05 -22.71
C LYS A 219 1.82 3.71 -22.11
N VAL A 220 2.86 2.91 -21.87
CA VAL A 220 4.17 3.43 -21.46
C VAL A 220 4.75 4.30 -22.58
N LEU A 221 5.18 5.51 -22.23
CA LEU A 221 5.89 6.39 -23.14
C LEU A 221 7.36 6.01 -23.20
N GLU A 222 7.76 5.46 -24.34
CA GLU A 222 9.16 5.21 -24.62
C GLU A 222 9.90 6.55 -24.85
N ASN A 223 11.12 6.65 -24.34
CA ASN A 223 11.98 7.83 -24.46
C ASN A 223 11.46 9.10 -23.77
N ALA A 224 10.48 9.02 -22.87
CA ALA A 224 10.05 10.13 -22.03
C ALA A 224 9.99 9.69 -20.56
N ALA A 225 10.51 10.53 -19.68
CA ALA A 225 10.46 10.30 -18.24
C ALA A 225 10.13 11.62 -17.54
N ALA A 226 9.32 11.53 -16.49
CA ALA A 226 9.15 12.64 -15.57
C ALA A 226 10.38 12.73 -14.67
N ILE A 227 10.62 13.88 -14.07
CA ILE A 227 11.78 14.14 -13.22
C ILE A 227 11.33 14.75 -11.90
N ASP A 228 11.94 14.36 -10.79
CA ASP A 228 11.78 15.07 -9.52
C ASP A 228 12.80 16.20 -9.44
N ILE A 229 12.33 17.39 -9.10
CA ILE A 229 13.19 18.52 -8.72
C ILE A 229 12.61 19.07 -7.41
N ASP A 230 13.35 18.85 -6.32
CA ASP A 230 13.04 19.36 -4.98
C ASP A 230 11.60 19.05 -4.50
N GLY A 231 11.10 17.85 -4.82
CA GLY A 231 9.77 17.37 -4.42
C GLY A 231 8.66 17.73 -5.42
N VAL A 232 9.00 18.38 -6.54
CA VAL A 232 8.05 18.69 -7.61
C VAL A 232 8.30 17.78 -8.81
N ILE A 233 7.27 17.01 -9.18
CA ILE A 233 7.34 16.13 -10.34
C ILE A 233 7.09 16.94 -11.61
N TYR A 234 8.10 16.98 -12.46
CA TYR A 234 8.11 17.67 -13.74
C TYR A 234 7.97 16.67 -14.89
N VAL A 235 7.05 16.94 -15.80
CA VAL A 235 6.66 16.03 -16.88
C VAL A 235 6.93 16.68 -18.24
N PRO A 236 7.53 15.96 -19.22
CA PRO A 236 7.83 16.49 -20.55
C PRO A 236 6.54 16.75 -21.33
N ILE A 237 6.17 18.02 -21.46
CA ILE A 237 4.85 18.44 -21.92
C ILE A 237 4.50 17.94 -23.32
N ARG A 238 5.46 17.97 -24.25
CA ARG A 238 5.24 17.57 -25.64
C ARG A 238 4.93 16.08 -25.75
N ALA A 239 5.75 15.23 -25.14
CA ALA A 239 5.60 13.77 -25.21
C ALA A 239 4.24 13.32 -24.68
N VAL A 240 3.81 13.86 -23.53
CA VAL A 240 2.51 13.51 -22.94
C VAL A 240 1.35 14.09 -23.74
N SER A 241 1.43 15.36 -24.16
CA SER A 241 0.35 15.98 -24.94
C SER A 241 0.15 15.29 -26.28
N GLU A 242 1.21 14.94 -26.99
CA GLU A 242 1.13 14.22 -28.27
C GLU A 242 0.59 12.79 -28.08
N ALA A 243 0.96 12.11 -26.99
CA ALA A 243 0.39 10.81 -26.63
C ALA A 243 -1.12 10.88 -26.35
N LEU A 244 -1.60 12.02 -25.83
CA LEU A 244 -3.02 12.37 -25.70
C LEU A 244 -3.64 12.87 -27.02
N SER A 245 -2.96 12.69 -28.15
CA SER A 245 -3.40 13.14 -29.48
C SER A 245 -3.60 14.66 -29.60
N LYS A 246 -2.89 15.45 -28.80
CA LYS A 246 -2.91 16.92 -28.86
C LYS A 246 -1.75 17.45 -29.71
N LYS A 247 -1.99 18.54 -30.42
CA LYS A 247 -0.97 19.23 -31.22
C LYS A 247 -0.19 20.20 -30.34
N VAL A 248 1.13 20.13 -30.38
CA VAL A 248 2.02 21.01 -29.61
C VAL A 248 2.91 21.83 -30.52
N THR A 249 2.88 23.15 -30.40
CA THR A 249 3.76 24.07 -31.13
C THR A 249 4.64 24.86 -30.18
N TRP A 250 5.84 25.20 -30.64
CA TRP A 250 6.80 26.03 -29.91
C TRP A 250 6.96 27.37 -30.63
N ASN A 251 6.93 28.46 -29.87
CA ASN A 251 7.24 29.80 -30.34
C ASN A 251 8.52 30.29 -29.67
N GLU A 252 9.56 30.45 -30.49
CA GLU A 252 10.87 30.89 -30.03
C GLU A 252 10.86 32.37 -29.59
N ALA A 253 10.06 33.22 -30.25
CA ALA A 253 10.12 34.67 -30.04
C ALA A 253 9.68 35.09 -28.63
N ASP A 254 8.70 34.38 -28.07
CA ASP A 254 8.19 34.63 -26.71
C ASP A 254 8.41 33.45 -25.75
N LYS A 255 9.20 32.43 -26.17
CA LYS A 255 9.49 31.22 -25.41
C LYS A 255 8.22 30.56 -24.85
N SER A 256 7.25 30.33 -25.72
CA SER A 256 5.97 29.73 -25.34
C SER A 256 5.69 28.40 -26.03
N VAL A 257 4.98 27.53 -25.32
CA VAL A 257 4.38 26.31 -25.87
C VAL A 257 2.88 26.54 -26.01
N MET A 258 2.33 26.14 -27.15
CA MET A 258 0.89 26.18 -27.41
C MET A 258 0.37 24.76 -27.71
N ILE A 259 -0.75 24.40 -27.07
CA ILE A 259 -1.40 23.10 -27.21
C ILE A 259 -2.80 23.30 -27.80
N ASP A 260 -3.09 22.62 -28.90
CA ASP A 260 -4.36 22.69 -29.66
C ASP A 260 -4.86 24.13 -29.93
N ASP A 261 -3.92 25.09 -30.04
CA ASP A 261 -4.20 26.53 -30.20
C ASP A 261 -5.09 27.13 -29.08
N ASN A 262 -5.26 26.42 -27.97
CA ASN A 262 -6.17 26.77 -26.87
C ASN A 262 -5.44 26.95 -25.54
N VAL A 263 -4.39 26.18 -25.28
CA VAL A 263 -3.61 26.29 -24.04
C VAL A 263 -2.25 26.87 -24.35
N LYS A 264 -1.86 27.95 -23.68
CA LYS A 264 -0.56 28.60 -23.81
C LYS A 264 0.15 28.63 -22.46
N LEU A 265 1.42 28.24 -22.47
CA LEU A 265 2.34 28.42 -21.35
C LEU A 265 3.61 29.11 -21.82
N THR A 266 4.20 29.92 -20.94
CA THR A 266 5.45 30.63 -21.21
C THR A 266 6.51 30.16 -20.22
N ILE A 267 7.72 29.88 -20.71
CA ILE A 267 8.81 29.42 -19.85
C ILE A 267 9.10 30.46 -18.75
N GLY A 268 9.17 30.02 -17.50
CA GLY A 268 9.40 30.88 -16.34
C GLY A 268 8.17 31.66 -15.84
N SER A 269 6.99 31.50 -16.47
CA SER A 269 5.74 32.07 -15.98
C SER A 269 4.95 31.05 -15.15
N CYS A 270 4.35 31.49 -14.04
CA CYS A 270 3.40 30.68 -13.27
C CYS A 270 1.95 30.80 -13.79
N GLU A 271 1.72 31.66 -14.77
CA GLU A 271 0.42 31.87 -15.41
C GLU A 271 0.30 31.02 -16.69
N TYR A 272 -0.79 30.27 -16.76
CA TYR A 272 -1.14 29.38 -17.87
C TYR A 272 -2.47 29.84 -18.45
N LEU A 273 -2.52 30.05 -19.77
CA LEU A 273 -3.76 30.42 -20.45
C LEU A 273 -4.45 29.16 -20.95
N ALA A 274 -5.71 28.96 -20.59
CA ALA A 274 -6.56 27.88 -21.07
C ALA A 274 -7.86 28.45 -21.64
N GLY A 275 -7.92 28.58 -22.97
CA GLY A 275 -8.98 29.33 -23.63
C GLY A 275 -8.98 30.80 -23.19
N ASN A 276 -10.06 31.22 -22.52
CA ASN A 276 -10.21 32.57 -21.99
C ASN A 276 -9.84 32.69 -20.50
N GLU A 277 -9.46 31.59 -19.86
CA GLU A 277 -9.09 31.56 -18.44
C GLU A 277 -7.58 31.66 -18.26
N THR A 278 -7.17 32.38 -17.21
CA THR A 278 -5.79 32.38 -16.72
C THR A 278 -5.74 31.59 -15.43
N ILE A 279 -4.93 30.54 -15.41
CA ILE A 279 -4.75 29.62 -14.28
C ILE A 279 -3.33 29.83 -13.74
N THR A 280 -3.21 30.12 -12.44
CA THR A 280 -1.91 30.28 -11.78
C THR A 280 -1.55 29.01 -11.03
N LEU A 281 -0.38 28.43 -11.30
CA LEU A 281 0.18 27.31 -10.53
C LEU A 281 1.37 27.79 -9.67
N ASN A 282 1.75 27.01 -8.66
CA ASN A 282 2.89 27.35 -7.79
C ASN A 282 4.25 27.23 -8.50
N ASN A 283 4.32 26.42 -9.56
CA ASN A 283 5.56 26.11 -10.27
C ASN A 283 5.47 26.50 -11.74
N VAL A 284 6.61 26.92 -12.28
CA VAL A 284 6.74 27.41 -13.66
C VAL A 284 7.20 26.30 -14.60
N PRO A 285 6.88 26.38 -15.91
CA PRO A 285 7.50 25.53 -16.92
C PRO A 285 9.00 25.81 -17.02
N ILE A 286 9.77 24.75 -17.20
CA ILE A 286 11.24 24.81 -17.28
C ILE A 286 11.73 24.11 -18.55
N ILE A 287 12.93 24.49 -19.00
CA ILE A 287 13.66 23.75 -20.04
C ILE A 287 14.80 22.99 -19.36
N LYS A 288 14.88 21.68 -19.61
CA LYS A 288 15.99 20.84 -19.17
C LYS A 288 16.47 20.00 -20.34
N GLY A 289 17.74 20.17 -20.72
CA GLY A 289 18.25 19.64 -21.98
C GLY A 289 17.52 20.27 -23.16
N ASP A 290 16.94 19.43 -24.02
CA ASP A 290 16.17 19.79 -25.22
C ASP A 290 14.64 19.76 -25.00
N ARG A 291 14.19 19.56 -23.76
CA ARG A 291 12.77 19.35 -23.44
C ARG A 291 12.20 20.42 -22.53
N THR A 292 10.96 20.78 -22.81
CA THR A 292 10.13 21.57 -21.91
C THR A 292 9.40 20.65 -20.95
N TYR A 293 9.48 20.98 -19.66
CA TYR A 293 8.81 20.29 -18.58
C TYR A 293 7.82 21.22 -17.89
N VAL A 294 6.71 20.65 -17.43
CA VAL A 294 5.69 21.33 -16.61
C VAL A 294 5.45 20.54 -15.33
N PRO A 295 5.01 21.17 -14.23
CA PRO A 295 4.64 20.44 -13.03
C PRO A 295 3.48 19.48 -13.32
N LEU A 296 3.46 18.31 -12.67
CA LEU A 296 2.47 17.25 -12.92
C LEU A 296 1.02 17.73 -12.83
N ASN A 297 0.71 18.63 -11.88
CA ASN A 297 -0.62 19.20 -11.71
C ASN A 297 -1.07 20.09 -12.88
N PHE A 298 -0.20 20.47 -13.82
CA PHE A 298 -0.61 21.11 -15.07
C PHE A 298 -1.67 20.27 -15.81
N PHE A 299 -1.51 18.94 -15.80
CA PHE A 299 -2.40 18.04 -16.52
C PHE A 299 -3.81 17.95 -15.90
N SER A 300 -3.92 18.03 -14.57
CA SER A 300 -5.22 18.09 -13.87
C SER A 300 -5.80 19.50 -13.88
N ASP A 301 -4.99 20.52 -13.61
CA ASP A 301 -5.48 21.85 -13.27
C ASP A 301 -5.71 22.70 -14.52
N VAL A 302 -4.86 22.55 -15.55
CA VAL A 302 -4.90 23.32 -16.80
C VAL A 302 -5.53 22.51 -17.93
N LEU A 303 -5.06 21.28 -18.17
CA LEU A 303 -5.64 20.41 -19.22
C LEU A 303 -6.94 19.72 -18.79
N LYS A 304 -7.34 19.83 -17.53
CA LYS A 304 -8.58 19.25 -16.98
C LYS A 304 -8.70 17.74 -17.21
N LEU A 305 -7.58 17.02 -17.25
CA LEU A 305 -7.60 15.56 -17.31
C LEU A 305 -8.12 14.97 -16.00
N ASN A 306 -8.82 13.85 -16.11
CA ASN A 306 -9.39 13.17 -14.95
C ASN A 306 -8.32 12.65 -13.99
N ASN A 307 -7.22 12.10 -14.52
CA ASN A 307 -6.17 11.46 -13.73
C ASN A 307 -4.80 11.98 -14.16
N ALA A 308 -4.03 12.52 -13.21
CA ALA A 308 -2.62 12.90 -13.37
C ALA A 308 -1.91 12.76 -12.02
N TYR A 309 -1.30 11.60 -11.76
CA TYR A 309 -0.70 11.28 -10.46
C TYR A 309 0.58 10.45 -10.63
N ALA A 310 1.41 10.42 -9.58
CA ALA A 310 2.53 9.51 -9.48
C ALA A 310 2.15 8.31 -8.59
N PHE A 311 2.33 7.09 -9.10
CA PHE A 311 1.97 5.82 -8.46
C PHE A 311 3.02 4.76 -8.78
N GLU A 312 3.35 3.86 -7.84
CA GLU A 312 4.26 2.71 -8.06
C GLU A 312 5.55 3.02 -8.85
N GLY A 313 6.18 4.16 -8.60
CA GLY A 313 7.42 4.53 -9.28
C GLY A 313 7.23 5.12 -10.69
N GLN A 314 6.00 5.25 -11.17
CA GLN A 314 5.63 5.84 -12.46
C GLN A 314 4.70 7.04 -12.32
N VAL A 315 4.53 7.78 -13.41
CA VAL A 315 3.54 8.84 -13.57
C VAL A 315 2.44 8.33 -14.48
N GLU A 316 1.19 8.38 -14.03
CA GLU A 316 0.01 8.00 -14.80
C GLU A 316 -0.81 9.23 -15.17
N ILE A 317 -1.09 9.38 -16.46
CA ILE A 317 -1.87 10.49 -17.01
C ILE A 317 -2.90 9.92 -17.97
N ASN A 318 -4.19 10.09 -17.69
CA ASN A 318 -5.25 9.58 -18.55
C ASN A 318 -6.57 10.33 -18.35
N ASN A 319 -7.50 10.15 -19.29
CA ASN A 319 -8.84 10.70 -19.23
C ASN A 319 -9.94 9.66 -18.94
N PHE A 320 -9.58 8.51 -18.35
CA PHE A 320 -10.56 7.52 -17.88
C PHE A 320 -11.41 8.07 -16.73
N GLU A 321 -12.38 7.31 -16.24
CA GLU A 321 -13.19 7.74 -15.10
C GLU A 321 -12.30 8.22 -13.95
N LYS A 322 -12.71 9.34 -13.33
CA LYS A 322 -11.98 9.95 -12.23
C LYS A 322 -11.86 8.92 -11.11
N MET A 323 -10.65 8.62 -10.68
CA MET A 323 -10.46 7.71 -9.56
C MET A 323 -10.89 8.43 -8.28
N ASN A 324 -12.09 8.09 -7.78
CA ASN A 324 -12.54 8.42 -6.43
C ASN A 324 -11.76 7.62 -5.38
#